data_AF-A0A521G986-F1
#
_entry.id   AF-A0A521G986-F1
#
_cell.length_a   1.000
_cell.length_b   1.000
_cell.length_c   1.000
_cell.angle_alpha   90.00
_cell.angle_beta   90.00
_cell.angle_gamma   90.00
#
_symmetry.space_group_name_H-M   'P 1'
#
loop_
_entity.id
_entity.type
_entity.pdbx_description
1 polymer ?
#
loop_
_entity_poly.entity_id
_entity_poly.type
_entity_poly.pdbx_seq_one_letter_code
_entity_poly.pdbx_strand_id
1 'polypeptide(L)'
;MATEFNRTSFFVSPPDNLAEAFQRHWLLTVLVRMRWMFYVGLVLHVIFFSLDWVRYQEGTLLTNTSHRGLFYSHFVSFSLNLMYWWATTHRKAVWEGQSTEVQRIVLGIFIFFSLYGIPRAAFAYVDRQTLVFFTYYLVVTQVLFLIGHRGRIITAAVAILVLLAVTYQYTDGLLSQRYSVMVEVVVFGGAIFGLGTYFYNVFVREFVQRRLIEAQNEQIRQQAEQLEKDRQQAVQELEQRSQELISYILQEQQRNTFLVELKQKIKQPDATDTTRIAQLIDSQLSQEDRWQHFVLLFERVHPQFFGRIQAMYPSLSSHDLRVMALLKMNLSTKEIAGLLGISPQSANTARYRLRKRLQLDAEDSLEAFLQLN
;
A
#
# COMPACT_ATOMS: atom_id res chain seq x y z
N MET A 1 16.17 6.41 -8.06
CA MET A 1 15.23 5.89 -9.08
C MET A 1 14.10 6.87 -9.41
N ALA A 2 13.31 7.38 -8.46
CA ALA A 2 12.19 8.29 -8.75
C ALA A 2 12.61 9.64 -9.38
N THR A 3 13.80 10.15 -9.06
CA THR A 3 14.32 11.44 -9.53
C THR A 3 14.86 11.42 -10.97
N GLU A 4 15.34 10.28 -11.48
CA GLU A 4 15.84 10.18 -12.87
C GLU A 4 14.72 9.95 -13.89
N PHE A 5 13.68 9.21 -13.50
CA PHE A 5 12.55 8.92 -14.38
C PHE A 5 11.64 10.13 -14.62
N ASN A 6 11.79 11.20 -13.82
CA ASN A 6 11.04 12.44 -13.96
C ASN A 6 11.65 13.42 -14.99
N ARG A 7 12.76 13.06 -15.65
CA ARG A 7 13.29 13.86 -16.77
C ARG A 7 12.26 13.86 -17.90
N THR A 8 12.04 15.03 -18.50
CA THR A 8 11.15 15.25 -19.65
C THR A 8 11.76 14.69 -20.94
N SER A 9 12.08 13.39 -20.95
CA SER A 9 12.44 12.70 -22.18
C SER A 9 11.20 12.57 -23.05
N PHE A 10 11.34 12.88 -24.34
CA PHE A 10 10.29 12.67 -25.33
C PHE A 10 9.91 11.18 -25.46
N PHE A 11 10.85 10.27 -25.21
CA PHE A 11 10.60 8.83 -25.14
C PHE A 11 10.92 8.29 -23.76
N VAL A 12 9.91 7.74 -23.09
CA VAL A 12 10.05 7.12 -21.77
C VAL A 12 10.03 5.60 -21.95
N SER A 13 10.96 4.89 -21.30
CA SER A 13 11.01 3.43 -21.28
C SER A 13 10.93 2.91 -19.84
N PRO A 14 10.30 1.76 -19.59
CA PRO A 14 10.30 1.16 -18.27
C PRO A 14 11.74 0.80 -17.84
N PRO A 15 12.07 0.90 -16.54
CA PRO A 15 13.32 0.38 -15.99
C PRO A 15 13.51 -1.11 -16.27
N ASP A 16 14.75 -1.56 -16.49
CA ASP A 16 15.06 -2.96 -16.88
C ASP A 16 14.58 -3.99 -15.86
N ASN A 17 14.68 -3.69 -14.57
CA ASN A 17 14.19 -4.55 -13.48
C ASN A 17 12.67 -4.73 -13.48
N LEU A 18 11.92 -3.84 -14.15
CA LEU A 18 10.47 -3.90 -14.28
C LEU A 18 10.00 -4.30 -15.69
N ALA A 19 10.93 -4.59 -16.61
CA ALA A 19 10.62 -4.81 -18.03
C ALA A 19 9.63 -5.98 -18.23
N GLU A 20 9.84 -7.11 -17.57
CA GLU A 20 8.97 -8.28 -17.70
C GLU A 20 7.58 -8.03 -17.11
N ALA A 21 7.51 -7.42 -15.92
CA ALA A 21 6.25 -7.05 -15.28
C ALA A 21 5.47 -6.03 -16.12
N PHE A 22 6.18 -5.07 -16.72
CA PHE A 22 5.60 -4.10 -17.64
C PHE A 22 5.07 -4.78 -18.90
N GLN A 23 5.80 -5.74 -19.48
CA GLN A 23 5.37 -6.47 -20.66
C GLN A 23 4.06 -7.24 -20.44
N ARG A 24 3.91 -7.90 -19.27
CA ARG A 24 2.65 -8.57 -18.91
C ARG A 24 1.51 -7.55 -18.75
N HIS A 25 1.76 -6.45 -18.05
CA HIS A 25 0.77 -5.39 -17.85
C HIS A 25 0.33 -4.73 -19.17
N TRP A 26 1.29 -4.44 -20.05
CA TRP A 26 1.06 -3.96 -21.40
C TRP A 26 0.18 -4.92 -22.20
N LEU A 27 0.53 -6.20 -22.23
CA LEU A 27 -0.21 -7.21 -23.00
C LEU A 27 -1.67 -7.30 -22.52
N LEU A 28 -1.89 -7.34 -21.21
CA LEU A 28 -3.25 -7.34 -20.64
C LEU A 28 -4.03 -6.08 -21.01
N THR A 29 -3.38 -4.91 -20.98
CA THR A 29 -4.01 -3.63 -21.33
C THR A 29 -4.41 -3.60 -22.80
N VAL A 30 -3.53 -4.06 -23.70
CA VAL A 30 -3.82 -4.16 -25.13
C VAL A 30 -4.98 -5.12 -25.38
N LEU A 31 -4.98 -6.31 -24.76
CA LEU A 31 -6.08 -7.28 -24.89
C LEU A 31 -7.43 -6.69 -24.45
N VAL A 32 -7.46 -5.93 -23.35
CA VAL A 32 -8.68 -5.25 -22.88
C VAL A 32 -9.16 -4.20 -23.90
N ARG A 33 -8.25 -3.41 -24.47
CA ARG A 33 -8.60 -2.39 -25.47
C ARG A 33 -9.11 -3.01 -26.76
N MET A 34 -8.44 -4.04 -27.23
CA MET A 34 -8.87 -4.75 -28.43
C MET A 34 -10.27 -5.40 -28.20
N ARG A 35 -10.65 -5.74 -26.97
CA ARG A 35 -12.01 -6.21 -26.66
C ARG A 35 -13.10 -5.22 -26.94
N TRP A 36 -12.86 -3.97 -26.61
CA TRP A 36 -13.77 -2.91 -27.00
C TRP A 36 -13.80 -2.73 -28.52
N MET A 37 -12.66 -2.84 -29.20
CA MET A 37 -12.63 -2.78 -30.68
C MET A 37 -13.46 -3.88 -31.33
N PHE A 38 -13.52 -5.07 -30.74
CA PHE A 38 -14.32 -6.15 -31.30
C PHE A 38 -15.80 -5.88 -31.26
N TYR A 39 -16.30 -5.40 -30.13
CA TYR A 39 -17.71 -5.06 -30.01
C TYR A 39 -18.06 -3.89 -30.95
N VAL A 40 -17.20 -2.87 -31.02
CA VAL A 40 -17.36 -1.77 -31.97
C VAL A 40 -17.31 -2.29 -33.42
N GLY A 41 -16.35 -3.18 -33.71
CA GLY A 41 -16.19 -3.82 -35.00
C GLY A 41 -17.43 -4.61 -35.41
N LEU A 42 -18.01 -5.41 -34.51
CA LEU A 42 -19.22 -6.19 -34.75
C LEU A 42 -20.40 -5.28 -35.09
N VAL A 43 -20.59 -4.18 -34.34
CA VAL A 43 -21.61 -3.17 -34.64
C VAL A 43 -21.39 -2.54 -36.02
N LEU A 44 -20.15 -2.17 -36.35
CA LEU A 44 -19.81 -1.62 -37.66
C LEU A 44 -20.10 -2.63 -38.79
N HIS A 45 -19.84 -3.93 -38.60
CA HIS A 45 -20.17 -4.95 -39.60
C HIS A 45 -21.67 -5.05 -39.84
N VAL A 46 -22.50 -4.95 -38.79
CA VAL A 46 -23.96 -4.94 -38.95
C VAL A 46 -24.42 -3.73 -39.77
N ILE A 47 -23.87 -2.55 -39.47
CA ILE A 47 -24.16 -1.31 -40.20
C ILE A 47 -23.74 -1.45 -41.67
N PHE A 48 -22.51 -1.89 -41.93
CA PHE A 48 -22.00 -2.02 -43.29
C PHE A 48 -22.72 -3.09 -44.10
N PHE A 49 -23.06 -4.23 -43.49
CA PHE A 49 -23.87 -5.25 -44.14
C PHE A 49 -25.25 -4.72 -44.55
N SER A 50 -25.85 -3.86 -43.72
CA SER A 50 -27.12 -3.21 -44.04
C SER A 50 -26.98 -2.25 -45.23
N LEU A 51 -25.87 -1.49 -45.31
CA LEU A 51 -25.58 -0.62 -46.45
C LEU A 51 -25.32 -1.41 -47.73
N ASP A 52 -24.59 -2.52 -47.64
CA ASP A 52 -24.32 -3.41 -48.78
C ASP A 52 -25.59 -4.12 -49.26
N TRP A 53 -26.52 -4.43 -48.35
CA TRP A 53 -27.84 -4.94 -48.72
C TRP A 53 -28.63 -3.94 -49.57
N VAL A 54 -28.63 -2.65 -49.21
CA VAL A 54 -29.25 -1.60 -50.02
C VAL A 54 -28.60 -1.52 -51.40
N ARG A 55 -27.26 -1.50 -51.46
CA ARG A 55 -26.50 -1.50 -52.73
C ARG A 55 -26.78 -2.73 -53.58
N TYR A 56 -27.04 -3.88 -52.95
CA TYR A 56 -27.41 -5.11 -53.64
C TYR A 56 -28.79 -4.97 -54.29
N GLN A 57 -29.78 -4.45 -53.55
CA GLN A 57 -31.12 -4.20 -54.07
C GLN A 57 -31.12 -3.19 -55.22
N GLU A 58 -30.26 -2.17 -55.15
CA GLU A 58 -30.06 -1.19 -56.23
C GLU A 58 -29.26 -1.75 -57.44
N GLY A 59 -28.74 -2.99 -57.35
CA GLY A 59 -27.91 -3.61 -58.38
C GLY A 59 -26.50 -3.01 -58.51
N THR A 60 -26.13 -2.08 -57.63
CA THR A 60 -24.84 -1.37 -57.68
C THR A 60 -23.71 -2.13 -57.00
N LEU A 61 -24.01 -3.09 -56.11
CA LEU A 61 -23.01 -3.80 -55.31
C LEU A 61 -21.98 -4.55 -56.16
N LEU A 62 -22.45 -5.27 -57.19
CA LEU A 62 -21.58 -6.09 -58.05
C LEU A 62 -21.12 -5.34 -59.30
N THR A 63 -21.89 -4.37 -59.78
CA THR A 63 -21.59 -3.61 -60.99
C THR A 63 -20.54 -2.53 -60.75
N ASN A 64 -20.61 -1.83 -59.60
CA ASN A 64 -19.61 -0.84 -59.21
C ASN A 64 -18.38 -1.52 -58.57
N THR A 65 -17.20 -1.32 -59.15
CA THR A 65 -15.93 -1.90 -58.71
C THR A 65 -15.58 -1.57 -57.27
N SER A 66 -15.90 -0.36 -56.83
CA SER A 66 -15.59 0.11 -55.49
C SER A 66 -16.55 -0.40 -54.43
N HIS A 67 -17.86 -0.50 -54.75
CA HIS A 67 -18.82 -1.16 -53.86
C HIS A 67 -18.44 -2.63 -53.65
N ARG A 68 -18.02 -3.32 -54.72
CA ARG A 68 -17.52 -4.69 -54.66
C ARG A 68 -16.25 -4.80 -53.82
N GLY A 69 -15.32 -3.86 -53.98
CA GLY A 69 -14.11 -3.76 -53.18
C GLY A 69 -14.42 -3.61 -51.69
N LEU A 70 -15.30 -2.67 -51.33
CA LEU A 70 -15.76 -2.46 -49.96
C LEU A 70 -16.42 -3.72 -49.37
N PHE A 71 -17.26 -4.41 -50.14
CA PHE A 71 -17.88 -5.66 -49.72
C PHE A 71 -16.84 -6.74 -49.35
N TYR A 72 -15.86 -7.00 -50.24
CA TYR A 72 -14.79 -7.95 -49.95
C TYR A 72 -13.93 -7.56 -48.75
N SER A 73 -13.79 -6.25 -48.54
CA SER A 73 -13.05 -5.66 -47.45
C SER A 73 -13.65 -6.03 -46.08
N HIS A 74 -14.95 -6.32 -45.99
CA HIS A 74 -15.61 -6.78 -44.76
C HIS A 74 -15.14 -8.17 -44.32
N PHE A 75 -14.89 -9.11 -45.24
CA PHE A 75 -14.40 -10.44 -44.87
C PHE A 75 -13.05 -10.36 -44.16
N VAL A 76 -12.17 -9.47 -44.61
CA VAL A 76 -10.87 -9.25 -43.99
C VAL A 76 -11.00 -8.53 -42.64
N SER A 77 -11.91 -7.57 -42.53
CA SER A 77 -12.20 -6.92 -41.25
C SER A 77 -12.82 -7.90 -40.26
N PHE A 78 -13.64 -8.85 -40.71
CA PHE A 78 -14.26 -9.87 -39.88
C PHE A 78 -13.25 -10.91 -39.39
N SER A 79 -12.33 -11.38 -40.26
CA SER A 79 -11.28 -12.31 -39.86
C SER A 79 -10.36 -11.71 -38.79
N LEU A 80 -10.09 -10.41 -38.84
CA LEU A 80 -9.36 -9.70 -37.79
C LEU A 80 -10.11 -9.65 -36.46
N ASN A 81 -11.43 -9.46 -36.50
CA ASN A 81 -12.26 -9.52 -35.29
C ASN A 81 -12.22 -10.93 -34.67
N LEU A 82 -12.19 -11.98 -35.49
CA LEU A 82 -12.04 -13.36 -35.01
C LEU A 82 -10.67 -13.65 -34.42
N MET A 83 -9.59 -13.21 -35.08
CA MET A 83 -8.22 -13.30 -34.54
C MET A 83 -8.09 -12.57 -33.21
N TYR A 84 -8.72 -11.40 -33.10
CA TYR A 84 -8.77 -10.67 -31.85
C TYR A 84 -9.54 -11.45 -30.77
N TRP A 85 -10.73 -11.96 -31.08
CA TRP A 85 -11.57 -12.67 -30.11
C TRP A 85 -10.77 -13.84 -29.53
N TRP A 86 -10.13 -14.59 -30.42
CA TRP A 86 -9.21 -15.66 -30.08
C TRP A 86 -8.01 -15.20 -29.23
N ALA A 87 -7.35 -14.08 -29.55
CA ALA A 87 -6.27 -13.57 -28.70
C ALA A 87 -6.75 -13.28 -27.26
N THR A 88 -7.99 -12.83 -27.08
CA THR A 88 -8.52 -12.53 -25.74
C THR A 88 -9.02 -13.70 -24.94
N THR A 89 -9.40 -14.81 -25.56
CA THR A 89 -9.68 -16.05 -24.81
C THR A 89 -8.41 -16.59 -24.12
N HIS A 90 -7.22 -16.23 -24.64
CA HIS A 90 -5.92 -16.59 -24.08
C HIS A 90 -5.40 -15.61 -23.01
N ARG A 91 -6.24 -14.69 -22.51
CA ARG A 91 -5.86 -13.74 -21.44
C ARG A 91 -5.36 -14.46 -20.18
N LYS A 92 -5.91 -15.65 -19.87
CA LYS A 92 -5.49 -16.44 -18.70
C LYS A 92 -4.04 -16.90 -18.80
N ALA A 93 -3.59 -17.30 -19.98
CA ALA A 93 -2.20 -17.71 -20.24
C ALA A 93 -1.19 -16.58 -19.94
N VAL A 94 -1.58 -15.32 -20.13
CA VAL A 94 -0.75 -14.16 -19.77
C VAL A 94 -0.55 -14.03 -18.27
N TRP A 95 -1.59 -14.33 -17.47
CA TRP A 95 -1.49 -14.34 -16.01
C TRP A 95 -0.66 -15.50 -15.49
N GLU A 96 -0.76 -16.66 -16.14
CA GLU A 96 -0.02 -17.89 -15.81
C GLU A 96 1.45 -17.85 -16.27
N GLY A 97 1.91 -16.75 -16.88
CA GLY A 97 3.31 -16.55 -17.29
C GLY A 97 3.67 -17.05 -18.69
N GLN A 98 2.70 -17.60 -19.44
CA GLN A 98 2.86 -18.05 -20.83
C GLN A 98 2.58 -16.91 -21.84
N SER A 99 3.13 -15.71 -21.58
CA SER A 99 2.78 -14.50 -22.34
C SER A 99 3.40 -14.38 -23.73
N THR A 100 4.41 -15.19 -24.05
CA THR A 100 5.19 -15.09 -25.31
C THR A 100 4.37 -15.46 -26.55
N GLU A 101 3.52 -16.48 -26.47
CA GLU A 101 2.63 -16.87 -27.56
C GLU A 101 1.59 -15.80 -27.85
N VAL A 102 0.89 -15.34 -26.80
CA VAL A 102 -0.11 -14.29 -26.89
C VAL A 102 0.49 -12.98 -27.41
N GLN A 103 1.73 -12.65 -27.00
CA GLN A 103 2.46 -11.52 -27.55
C GLN A 103 2.73 -11.65 -29.05
N ARG A 104 3.15 -12.82 -29.54
CA ARG A 104 3.37 -13.06 -30.98
C ARG A 104 2.08 -12.85 -31.77
N ILE A 105 0.95 -13.30 -31.24
CA ILE A 105 -0.37 -13.11 -31.85
C ILE A 105 -0.75 -11.63 -31.90
N VAL A 106 -0.64 -10.92 -30.77
CA VAL A 106 -0.92 -9.47 -30.70
C VAL A 106 -0.01 -8.68 -31.64
N LEU A 107 1.27 -9.05 -31.72
CA LEU A 107 2.21 -8.45 -32.66
C LEU A 107 1.85 -8.75 -34.11
N GLY A 108 1.42 -9.97 -34.42
CA GLY A 108 0.92 -10.35 -35.74
C GLY A 108 -0.30 -9.53 -36.16
N ILE A 109 -1.27 -9.34 -35.24
CA ILE A 109 -2.43 -8.48 -35.45
C ILE A 109 -1.98 -7.03 -35.71
N PHE A 110 -1.06 -6.49 -34.90
CA PHE A 110 -0.51 -5.15 -35.10
C PHE A 110 0.16 -4.98 -36.48
N ILE A 111 1.02 -5.94 -36.85
CA ILE A 111 1.72 -5.94 -38.13
C ILE A 111 0.70 -5.98 -39.27
N PHE A 112 -0.33 -6.81 -39.17
CA PHE A 112 -1.40 -6.86 -40.15
C PHE A 112 -2.11 -5.51 -40.29
N PHE A 113 -2.55 -4.89 -39.19
CA PHE A 113 -3.19 -3.56 -39.26
C PHE A 113 -2.27 -2.51 -39.89
N SER A 114 -0.96 -2.61 -39.63
CA SER A 114 0.03 -1.69 -40.17
C SER A 114 0.33 -1.94 -41.65
N LEU A 115 0.44 -3.20 -42.09
CA LEU A 115 0.81 -3.55 -43.47
C LEU A 115 -0.37 -3.66 -44.42
N TYR A 116 -1.55 -4.03 -43.93
CA TYR A 116 -2.75 -4.19 -44.74
C TYR A 116 -3.70 -3.00 -44.57
N GLY A 117 -3.93 -2.54 -43.33
CA GLY A 117 -4.89 -1.46 -43.05
C GLY A 117 -4.49 -0.12 -43.66
N ILE A 118 -3.22 0.26 -43.52
CA ILE A 118 -2.69 1.54 -44.02
C ILE A 118 -2.73 1.60 -45.56
N PRO A 119 -2.22 0.61 -46.33
CA PRO A 119 -2.35 0.63 -47.79
C PRO A 119 -3.81 0.50 -48.25
N ARG A 120 -4.64 -0.30 -47.58
CA ARG A 120 -6.07 -0.40 -47.90
C ARG A 120 -6.79 0.94 -47.75
N ALA A 121 -6.46 1.72 -46.72
CA ALA A 121 -7.00 3.07 -46.59
C ALA A 121 -6.65 3.94 -47.79
N ALA A 122 -5.44 3.79 -48.33
CA ALA A 122 -4.98 4.50 -49.51
C ALA A 122 -5.72 4.07 -50.80
N PHE A 123 -6.19 2.82 -50.87
CA PHE A 123 -7.02 2.31 -51.98
C PHE A 123 -8.52 2.55 -51.80
N ALA A 124 -8.97 3.02 -50.62
CA ALA A 124 -10.38 3.26 -50.32
C ALA A 124 -10.89 4.57 -50.97
N TYR A 125 -11.02 4.54 -52.30
CA TYR A 125 -11.50 5.61 -53.19
C TYR A 125 -10.68 6.91 -53.17
N VAL A 126 -10.47 7.51 -54.34
CA VAL A 126 -9.58 8.66 -54.62
C VAL A 126 -9.97 10.01 -53.93
N ASP A 127 -10.90 9.99 -52.97
CA ASP A 127 -11.47 11.18 -52.33
C ASP A 127 -11.17 11.30 -50.82
N ARG A 128 -11.83 12.25 -50.13
CA ARG A 128 -11.72 12.49 -48.66
C ARG A 128 -11.91 11.24 -47.78
N GLN A 129 -12.55 10.19 -48.26
CA GLN A 129 -12.74 8.94 -47.52
C GLN A 129 -11.40 8.23 -47.24
N THR A 130 -10.44 8.30 -48.17
CA THR A 130 -9.08 7.74 -47.99
C THR A 130 -8.38 8.35 -46.78
N LEU A 131 -8.46 9.67 -46.62
CA LEU A 131 -7.84 10.38 -45.50
C LEU A 131 -8.46 9.96 -44.15
N VAL A 132 -9.78 9.82 -44.09
CA VAL A 132 -10.50 9.39 -42.88
C VAL A 132 -10.09 7.97 -42.46
N PHE A 133 -10.05 7.02 -43.41
CA PHE A 133 -9.61 5.65 -43.10
C PHE A 133 -8.15 5.62 -42.69
N PHE A 134 -7.29 6.40 -43.33
CA PHE A 134 -5.89 6.48 -42.97
C PHE A 134 -5.69 6.99 -41.54
N THR A 135 -6.34 8.10 -41.19
CA THR A 135 -6.34 8.65 -39.82
C THR A 135 -6.82 7.60 -38.83
N TYR A 136 -7.90 6.87 -39.14
CA TYR A 136 -8.41 5.79 -38.30
C TYR A 136 -7.35 4.69 -38.05
N TYR A 137 -6.72 4.15 -39.11
CA TYR A 137 -5.72 3.09 -38.95
C TYR A 137 -4.45 3.57 -38.24
N LEU A 138 -4.05 4.84 -38.45
CA LEU A 138 -2.95 5.44 -37.68
C LEU A 138 -3.30 5.57 -36.20
N VAL A 139 -4.50 6.04 -35.86
CA VAL A 139 -4.92 6.12 -34.46
C VAL A 139 -4.93 4.73 -33.82
N VAL A 140 -5.50 3.73 -34.51
CA VAL A 140 -5.51 2.34 -34.03
C VAL A 140 -4.08 1.85 -33.79
N THR A 141 -3.18 1.96 -34.76
CA THR A 141 -1.81 1.42 -34.63
C THR A 141 -0.97 2.19 -33.61
N GLN A 142 -1.08 3.52 -33.54
CA GLN A 142 -0.22 4.37 -32.69
C GLN A 142 -0.73 4.52 -31.25
N VAL A 143 -2.05 4.54 -31.05
CA VAL A 143 -2.66 4.84 -29.73
C VAL A 143 -3.13 3.57 -29.04
N LEU A 144 -3.69 2.61 -29.78
CA LEU A 144 -4.34 1.46 -29.17
C LEU A 144 -3.36 0.41 -28.68
N PHE A 145 -2.39 0.05 -29.52
CA PHE A 145 -1.43 -1.02 -29.24
C PHE A 145 -0.34 -0.62 -28.24
N LEU A 146 -0.16 0.68 -27.97
CA LEU A 146 0.85 1.19 -27.02
C LEU A 146 2.24 0.58 -27.25
N ILE A 147 2.63 0.39 -28.51
CA ILE A 147 3.94 -0.20 -28.83
C ILE A 147 5.04 0.80 -28.52
N GLY A 148 6.22 0.32 -28.17
CA GLY A 148 7.38 1.15 -27.91
C GLY A 148 7.75 2.08 -29.09
N HIS A 149 8.53 3.11 -28.80
CA HIS A 149 8.88 4.17 -29.75
C HIS A 149 9.43 3.64 -31.09
N ARG A 150 10.25 2.57 -31.09
CA ARG A 150 10.81 1.98 -32.33
C ARG A 150 9.72 1.53 -33.31
N GLY A 151 8.75 0.75 -32.83
CA GLY A 151 7.66 0.25 -33.68
C GLY A 151 6.75 1.37 -34.18
N ARG A 152 6.51 2.39 -33.34
CA ARG A 152 5.73 3.57 -33.72
C ARG A 152 6.40 4.41 -34.80
N ILE A 153 7.71 4.66 -34.68
CA ILE A 153 8.49 5.40 -35.69
C ILE A 153 8.43 4.66 -37.03
N ILE A 154 8.68 3.35 -37.03
CA ILE A 154 8.66 2.54 -38.25
C ILE A 154 7.27 2.60 -38.90
N THR A 155 6.21 2.36 -38.13
CA THR A 155 4.84 2.36 -38.68
C THR A 155 4.39 3.73 -39.16
N ALA A 156 4.70 4.82 -38.44
CA ALA A 156 4.41 6.18 -38.87
C ALA A 156 5.16 6.55 -40.16
N ALA A 157 6.45 6.20 -40.25
CA ALA A 157 7.26 6.47 -41.44
C ALA A 157 6.71 5.72 -42.66
N VAL A 158 6.39 4.43 -42.52
CA VAL A 158 5.78 3.63 -43.60
C VAL A 158 4.42 4.21 -43.99
N ALA A 159 3.58 4.61 -43.03
CA ALA A 159 2.27 5.20 -43.32
C ALA A 159 2.37 6.47 -44.15
N ILE A 160 3.26 7.38 -43.75
CA ILE A 160 3.48 8.65 -44.44
C ILE A 160 4.00 8.37 -45.86
N LEU A 161 4.99 7.50 -46.02
CA LEU A 161 5.54 7.16 -47.34
C LEU A 161 4.49 6.57 -48.28
N VAL A 162 3.68 5.62 -47.80
CA VAL A 162 2.60 5.01 -48.60
C VAL A 162 1.58 6.06 -49.03
N LEU A 163 1.15 6.94 -48.12
CA LEU A 163 0.18 7.97 -48.50
C LEU A 163 0.74 9.03 -49.42
N LEU A 164 2.00 9.46 -49.24
CA LEU A 164 2.63 10.39 -50.16
C LEU A 164 2.71 9.78 -51.57
N ALA A 165 3.03 8.50 -51.69
CA ALA A 165 3.04 7.80 -52.98
C ALA A 165 1.65 7.72 -53.62
N VAL A 166 0.62 7.37 -52.83
CA VAL A 166 -0.75 7.23 -53.35
C VAL A 166 -1.36 8.59 -53.71
N THR A 167 -1.19 9.60 -52.86
CA THR A 167 -1.67 10.97 -53.16
C THR A 167 -0.99 11.54 -54.40
N TYR A 168 0.30 11.26 -54.60
CA TYR A 168 1.01 11.67 -55.81
C TYR A 168 0.48 10.96 -57.08
N GLN A 169 0.22 9.64 -57.00
CA GLN A 169 -0.19 8.84 -58.16
C GLN A 169 -1.66 9.01 -58.54
N TYR A 170 -2.56 9.12 -57.56
CA TYR A 170 -3.99 8.95 -57.78
C TYR A 170 -4.83 10.20 -57.54
N THR A 171 -4.31 11.27 -56.92
CA THR A 171 -5.11 12.49 -56.74
C THR A 171 -5.25 13.24 -58.06
N ASP A 172 -6.38 13.05 -58.74
CA ASP A 172 -6.77 13.85 -59.90
C ASP A 172 -7.14 15.26 -59.44
N GLY A 173 -6.41 16.27 -59.95
CA GLY A 173 -6.56 17.65 -59.51
C GLY A 173 -5.37 18.53 -59.91
N LEU A 174 -5.55 19.85 -59.79
CA LEU A 174 -4.47 20.82 -59.97
C LEU A 174 -3.31 20.52 -59.00
N LEU A 175 -2.09 20.89 -59.39
CA LEU A 175 -0.88 20.70 -58.57
C LEU A 175 -1.08 21.18 -57.12
N SER A 176 -1.80 22.30 -56.93
CA SER A 176 -2.12 22.88 -55.62
C SER A 176 -3.00 21.98 -54.73
N GLN A 177 -3.95 21.23 -55.30
CA GLN A 177 -4.80 20.32 -54.54
C GLN A 177 -4.00 19.11 -54.05
N ARG A 178 -3.09 18.58 -54.89
CA ARG A 178 -2.16 17.52 -54.50
C ARG A 178 -1.29 17.94 -53.33
N TYR A 179 -0.71 19.15 -53.40
CA TYR A 179 0.09 19.69 -52.30
C TYR A 179 -0.70 19.86 -51.01
N SER A 180 -1.94 20.36 -51.06
CA SER A 180 -2.79 20.52 -49.88
C SER A 180 -3.02 19.19 -49.17
N VAL A 181 -3.38 18.14 -49.90
CA VAL A 181 -3.62 16.80 -49.33
C VAL A 181 -2.33 16.21 -48.75
N MET A 182 -1.19 16.38 -49.42
CA MET A 182 0.11 15.93 -48.89
C MET A 182 0.45 16.61 -47.55
N VAL A 183 0.20 17.92 -47.44
CA VAL A 183 0.41 18.67 -46.19
C VAL A 183 -0.51 18.16 -45.09
N GLU A 184 -1.80 17.96 -45.36
CA GLU A 184 -2.76 17.41 -44.39
C GLU A 184 -2.31 16.05 -43.84
N VAL A 185 -1.89 15.14 -44.71
CA VAL A 185 -1.39 13.81 -44.32
C VAL A 185 -0.20 13.91 -43.37
N VAL A 186 0.77 14.76 -43.68
CA VAL A 186 1.97 14.94 -42.86
C VAL A 186 1.61 15.55 -41.50
N VAL A 187 0.74 16.56 -41.49
CA VAL A 187 0.30 17.23 -40.25
C VAL A 187 -0.49 16.27 -39.36
N PHE A 188 -1.49 15.56 -39.90
CA PHE A 188 -2.26 14.58 -39.12
C PHE A 188 -1.41 13.40 -38.67
N GLY A 189 -0.53 12.88 -39.53
CA GLY A 189 0.38 11.79 -39.18
C GLY A 189 1.31 12.19 -38.03
N GLY A 190 1.90 13.38 -38.09
CA GLY A 190 2.72 13.94 -37.01
C GLY A 190 1.94 14.14 -35.71
N ALA A 191 0.73 14.68 -35.79
CA ALA A 191 -0.14 14.88 -34.63
C ALA A 191 -0.50 13.55 -33.94
N ILE A 192 -0.88 12.52 -34.71
CA ILE A 192 -1.20 11.20 -34.18
C ILE A 192 0.03 10.52 -33.58
N PHE A 193 1.20 10.66 -34.21
CA PHE A 193 2.46 10.15 -33.65
C PHE A 193 2.80 10.81 -32.30
N GLY A 194 2.63 12.13 -32.21
CA GLY A 194 2.79 12.88 -30.97
C GLY A 194 1.82 12.40 -29.89
N LEU A 195 0.54 12.24 -30.25
CA LEU A 195 -0.51 11.74 -29.34
C LEU A 195 -0.23 10.32 -28.85
N GLY A 196 0.14 9.40 -29.75
CA GLY A 196 0.52 8.03 -29.40
C GLY A 196 1.74 7.98 -28.49
N THR A 197 2.72 8.85 -28.73
CA THR A 197 3.90 8.99 -27.86
C THR A 197 3.53 9.52 -26.48
N TYR A 198 2.66 10.54 -26.41
CA TYR A 198 2.12 11.05 -25.15
C TYR A 198 1.42 9.94 -24.35
N PHE A 199 0.47 9.21 -24.95
CA PHE A 199 -0.26 8.14 -24.28
C PHE A 199 0.66 7.01 -23.80
N TYR A 200 1.64 6.62 -24.60
CA TYR A 200 2.62 5.62 -24.20
C TYR A 200 3.46 6.10 -23.00
N ASN A 201 3.94 7.34 -23.03
CA ASN A 201 4.73 7.90 -21.93
C ASN A 201 3.90 7.97 -20.63
N VAL A 202 2.63 8.39 -20.72
CA VAL A 202 1.70 8.37 -19.58
C VAL A 202 1.52 6.94 -19.07
N PHE A 203 1.33 5.97 -19.95
CA PHE A 203 1.17 4.56 -19.58
C PHE A 203 2.39 4.00 -18.84
N VAL A 204 3.62 4.24 -19.34
CA VAL A 204 4.84 3.81 -18.66
C VAL A 204 4.97 4.51 -17.29
N ARG A 205 4.69 5.81 -17.24
CA ARG A 205 4.76 6.59 -15.99
C ARG A 205 3.79 6.08 -14.94
N GLU A 206 2.54 5.87 -15.31
CA GLU A 206 1.52 5.36 -14.39
C GLU A 206 1.88 3.97 -13.86
N PHE A 207 2.37 3.08 -14.73
CA PHE A 207 2.82 1.76 -14.31
C PHE A 207 3.97 1.84 -13.29
N VAL A 208 5.00 2.64 -13.58
CA VAL A 208 6.16 2.78 -12.68
C VAL A 208 5.75 3.41 -11.35
N GLN A 209 4.91 4.45 -11.37
CA GLN A 209 4.41 5.11 -10.15
C GLN A 209 3.59 4.15 -9.28
N ARG A 210 2.69 3.36 -9.87
CA ARG A 210 1.93 2.34 -9.14
C ARG A 210 2.84 1.33 -8.45
N ARG A 211 3.87 0.85 -9.15
CA ARG A 211 4.86 -0.09 -8.57
C ARG A 211 5.68 0.52 -7.44
N LEU A 212 6.05 1.79 -7.54
CA LEU A 212 6.76 2.49 -6.47
C LEU A 212 5.88 2.64 -5.23
N ILE A 213 4.61 3.03 -5.41
CA ILE A 213 3.65 3.17 -4.31
C ILE A 213 3.37 1.80 -3.65
N GLU A 214 3.19 0.74 -4.44
CA GLU A 214 3.02 -0.63 -3.93
C GLU A 214 4.21 -1.05 -3.04
N ALA A 215 5.44 -0.83 -3.51
CA ALA A 215 6.64 -1.16 -2.76
C ALA A 215 6.77 -0.34 -1.46
N GLN A 216 6.46 0.95 -1.50
CA GLN A 216 6.45 1.81 -0.30
C GLN A 216 5.41 1.36 0.72
N ASN A 217 4.20 1.03 0.26
CA ASN A 217 3.13 0.55 1.13
C ASN A 217 3.48 -0.79 1.78
N GLU A 218 4.18 -1.68 1.07
CA GLU A 218 4.65 -2.94 1.62
C GLU A 218 5.70 -2.72 2.72
N GLN A 219 6.65 -1.80 2.51
CA GLN A 219 7.62 -1.42 3.54
C GLN A 219 6.94 -0.82 4.78
N ILE A 220 5.98 0.09 4.60
CA ILE A 220 5.22 0.69 5.71
C ILE A 220 4.45 -0.39 6.48
N ARG A 221 3.83 -1.35 5.79
CA ARG A 221 3.14 -2.48 6.43
C ARG A 221 4.07 -3.34 7.26
N GLN A 222 5.25 -3.66 6.75
CA GLN A 222 6.26 -4.43 7.49
C GLN A 222 6.74 -3.68 8.74
N GLN A 223 6.97 -2.37 8.63
CA GLN A 223 7.35 -1.53 9.77
C GLN A 223 6.23 -1.45 10.82
N ALA A 224 4.98 -1.31 10.39
CA ALA A 224 3.83 -1.29 11.29
C ALA A 224 3.63 -2.65 12.01
N GLU A 225 3.82 -3.77 11.30
CA GLU A 225 3.76 -5.10 11.91
C GLU A 225 4.88 -5.32 12.92
N GLN A 226 6.10 -4.88 12.61
CA GLN A 226 7.22 -4.95 13.54
C GLN A 226 6.96 -4.11 14.79
N LEU A 227 6.49 -2.87 14.63
CA LEU A 227 6.18 -1.99 15.74
C LEU A 227 5.09 -2.57 16.65
N GLU A 228 4.08 -3.24 16.08
CA GLU A 228 3.04 -3.88 16.88
C GLU A 228 3.58 -5.10 17.65
N LYS A 229 4.49 -5.88 17.07
CA LYS A 229 5.19 -6.97 17.78
C LYS A 229 6.03 -6.42 18.93
N ASP A 230 6.81 -5.38 18.68
CA ASP A 230 7.65 -4.74 19.71
C ASP A 230 6.78 -4.17 20.84
N ARG A 231 5.63 -3.55 20.51
CA ARG A 231 4.64 -3.06 21.47
C ARG A 231 4.08 -4.20 22.33
N GLN A 232 3.69 -5.32 21.70
CA GLN A 232 3.16 -6.48 22.41
C GLN A 232 4.20 -7.09 23.35
N GLN A 233 5.45 -7.20 22.91
CA GLN A 233 6.55 -7.67 23.75
C GLN A 233 6.79 -6.73 24.95
N ALA A 234 6.81 -5.42 24.73
CA ALA A 234 6.96 -4.44 25.80
C ALA A 234 5.81 -4.51 26.84
N VAL A 235 4.56 -4.70 26.38
CA VAL A 235 3.41 -4.89 27.28
C VAL A 235 3.52 -6.19 28.07
N GLN A 236 3.90 -7.30 27.42
CA GLN A 236 4.11 -8.58 28.10
C GLN A 236 5.23 -8.51 29.13
N GLU A 237 6.35 -7.86 28.80
CA GLU A 237 7.46 -7.66 29.72
C GLU A 237 7.03 -6.81 30.93
N LEU A 238 6.26 -5.75 30.70
CA LEU A 238 5.71 -4.93 31.78
C LEU A 238 4.78 -5.74 32.68
N GLU A 239 3.92 -6.57 32.10
CA GLU A 239 3.01 -7.45 32.85
C GLU A 239 3.77 -8.49 33.67
N GLN A 240 4.80 -9.13 33.10
CA GLN A 240 5.67 -10.07 33.81
C GLN A 240 6.37 -9.40 34.99
N ARG A 241 7.00 -8.24 34.79
CA ARG A 241 7.64 -7.48 35.86
C ARG A 241 6.64 -7.08 36.95
N SER A 242 5.41 -6.72 36.58
CA SER A 242 4.35 -6.43 37.53
C SER A 242 3.93 -7.66 38.33
N GLN A 243 3.80 -8.83 37.70
CA GLN A 243 3.48 -10.09 38.37
C GLN A 243 4.58 -10.51 39.35
N GLU A 244 5.85 -10.38 38.95
CA GLU A 244 7.00 -10.61 39.84
C GLU A 244 6.93 -9.73 41.09
N LEU A 245 6.65 -8.43 40.90
CA LEU A 245 6.52 -7.48 42.01
C LEU A 245 5.36 -7.83 42.94
N ILE A 246 4.20 -8.21 42.41
CA ILE A 246 3.03 -8.64 43.21
C ILE A 246 3.35 -9.91 43.99
N SER A 247 3.97 -10.91 43.34
CA SER A 247 4.35 -12.16 43.99
C SER A 247 5.32 -11.92 45.15
N TYR A 248 6.30 -11.05 44.95
CA TYR A 248 7.24 -10.65 46.00
C TYR A 248 6.52 -10.04 47.21
N ILE A 249 5.58 -9.12 46.97
CA ILE A 249 4.80 -8.45 48.02
C ILE A 249 3.95 -9.46 48.80
N LEU A 250 3.26 -10.37 48.11
CA LEU A 250 2.44 -11.39 48.76
C LEU A 250 3.27 -12.32 49.64
N GLN A 251 4.43 -12.78 49.15
CA GLN A 251 5.35 -13.61 49.94
C GLN A 251 5.83 -12.88 51.19
N GLU A 252 6.11 -11.58 51.07
CA GLU A 252 6.59 -10.78 52.19
C GLU A 252 5.49 -10.52 53.23
N GLN A 253 4.26 -10.27 52.78
CA GLN A 253 3.10 -10.16 53.67
C GLN A 253 2.84 -11.46 54.45
N GLN A 254 2.91 -12.63 53.78
CA GLN A 254 2.73 -13.92 54.44
C GLN A 254 3.81 -14.17 55.51
N ARG A 255 5.08 -13.86 55.19
CA ARG A 255 6.18 -13.96 56.17
C ARG A 255 5.97 -13.03 57.36
N ASN A 256 5.61 -11.76 57.14
CA ASN A 256 5.34 -10.83 58.23
C ASN A 256 4.18 -11.31 59.13
N THR A 257 3.11 -11.82 58.53
CA THR A 257 1.97 -12.36 59.29
C THR A 257 2.39 -13.53 60.17
N PHE A 258 3.15 -14.47 59.62
CA PHE A 258 3.69 -15.61 60.37
C PHE A 258 4.58 -15.17 61.55
N LEU A 259 5.45 -14.18 61.35
CA LEU A 259 6.31 -13.65 62.40
C LEU A 259 5.51 -12.95 63.52
N VAL A 260 4.45 -12.22 63.17
CA VAL A 260 3.54 -11.59 64.14
C VAL A 260 2.78 -12.65 64.94
N GLU A 261 2.27 -13.69 64.30
CA GLU A 261 1.61 -14.82 64.97
C GLU A 261 2.57 -15.54 65.93
N LEU A 262 3.80 -15.79 65.48
CA LEU A 262 4.85 -16.39 66.31
C LEU A 262 5.14 -15.53 67.54
N LYS A 263 5.27 -14.21 67.36
CA LYS A 263 5.46 -13.25 68.45
C LYS A 263 4.30 -13.27 69.46
N GLN A 264 3.05 -13.39 68.99
CA GLN A 264 1.88 -13.46 69.87
C GLN A 264 1.84 -14.77 70.68
N LYS A 265 2.15 -15.91 70.05
CA LYS A 265 2.21 -17.21 70.74
C LYS A 265 3.30 -17.25 71.83
N ILE A 266 4.43 -16.60 71.57
CA ILE A 266 5.56 -16.49 72.52
C ILE A 266 5.22 -15.58 73.72
N LYS A 267 4.28 -14.65 73.61
CA LYS A 267 3.85 -13.80 74.74
C LYS A 267 2.93 -14.50 75.75
N GLN A 268 2.58 -15.78 75.53
CA GLN A 268 1.76 -16.55 76.46
C GLN A 268 2.59 -17.00 77.68
N PRO A 269 1.99 -17.11 78.88
CA PRO A 269 2.72 -17.12 80.17
C PRO A 269 3.63 -18.33 80.44
N ASP A 270 3.56 -19.40 79.65
CA ASP A 270 4.18 -20.70 79.97
C ASP A 270 5.53 -21.01 79.29
N ALA A 271 6.16 -20.04 78.61
CA ALA A 271 7.42 -20.30 77.89
C ALA A 271 8.63 -19.56 78.49
N THR A 272 9.65 -20.32 78.88
CA THR A 272 10.73 -19.94 79.79
C THR A 272 11.91 -19.19 79.15
N ASP A 273 11.85 -18.86 77.85
CA ASP A 273 12.90 -18.09 77.15
C ASP A 273 12.32 -17.14 76.08
N THR A 274 11.09 -16.69 76.33
CA THR A 274 10.22 -15.97 75.38
C THR A 274 10.72 -14.59 75.00
N THR A 275 11.38 -13.89 75.92
CA THR A 275 11.88 -12.53 75.69
C THR A 275 13.02 -12.49 74.66
N ARG A 276 13.90 -13.50 74.66
CA ARG A 276 15.07 -13.57 73.75
C ARG A 276 14.66 -13.99 72.34
N ILE A 277 13.69 -14.89 72.23
CA ILE A 277 13.10 -15.30 70.94
C ILE A 277 12.27 -14.15 70.35
N ALA A 278 11.50 -13.42 71.17
CA ALA A 278 10.78 -12.24 70.73
C ALA A 278 11.72 -11.14 70.22
N GLN A 279 12.88 -10.95 70.85
CA GLN A 279 13.91 -10.01 70.40
C GLN A 279 14.59 -10.47 69.10
N LEU A 280 14.87 -11.77 68.94
CA LEU A 280 15.41 -12.32 67.69
C LEU A 280 14.41 -12.18 66.53
N ILE A 281 13.11 -12.39 66.78
CA ILE A 281 12.03 -12.12 65.82
C ILE A 281 11.95 -10.63 65.49
N ASP A 282 12.04 -9.74 66.48
CA ASP A 282 12.06 -8.29 66.26
C ASP A 282 13.28 -7.84 65.43
N SER A 283 14.43 -8.50 65.57
CA SER A 283 15.61 -8.24 64.72
C SER A 283 15.48 -8.79 63.29
N GLN A 284 14.84 -9.97 63.11
CA GLN A 284 14.50 -10.51 61.78
C GLN A 284 13.39 -9.69 61.10
N LEU A 285 12.55 -8.99 61.87
CA LEU A 285 11.61 -7.99 61.39
C LEU A 285 12.28 -6.65 61.01
N SER A 286 13.59 -6.46 61.19
CA SER A 286 14.26 -5.22 60.76
C SER A 286 14.18 -5.04 59.24
N GLN A 287 13.74 -3.86 58.82
CA GLN A 287 13.10 -3.61 57.52
C GLN A 287 14.05 -3.18 56.39
N GLU A 288 15.34 -2.95 56.68
CA GLU A 288 16.20 -2.14 55.81
C GLU A 288 16.66 -2.90 54.55
N ASP A 289 17.13 -4.15 54.67
CA ASP A 289 17.57 -4.96 53.52
C ASP A 289 16.41 -5.36 52.61
N ARG A 290 15.21 -5.53 53.19
CA ARG A 290 13.99 -5.90 52.46
C ARG A 290 13.43 -4.74 51.67
N TRP A 291 13.46 -3.54 52.26
CA TRP A 291 13.08 -2.34 51.57
C TRP A 291 13.97 -2.10 50.34
N GLN A 292 15.28 -2.32 50.45
CA GLN A 292 16.18 -2.20 49.30
C GLN A 292 15.80 -3.15 48.17
N HIS A 293 15.41 -4.39 48.48
CA HIS A 293 14.96 -5.35 47.46
C HIS A 293 13.62 -4.96 46.83
N PHE A 294 12.65 -4.49 47.62
CA PHE A 294 11.40 -3.92 47.11
C PHE A 294 11.67 -2.73 46.17
N VAL A 295 12.55 -1.80 46.56
CA VAL A 295 12.89 -0.62 45.75
C VAL A 295 13.46 -1.05 44.40
N LEU A 296 14.35 -2.04 44.39
CA LEU A 296 14.92 -2.58 43.14
C LEU A 296 13.84 -3.17 42.22
N LEU A 297 12.88 -3.93 42.76
CA LEU A 297 11.78 -4.50 41.96
C LEU A 297 10.79 -3.41 41.51
N PHE A 298 10.47 -2.46 42.39
CA PHE A 298 9.56 -1.37 42.12
C PHE A 298 10.12 -0.43 41.05
N GLU A 299 11.41 -0.08 41.09
CA GLU A 299 12.05 0.76 40.05
C GLU A 299 12.13 0.07 38.68
N ARG A 300 12.08 -1.26 38.61
CA ARG A 300 11.98 -1.99 37.33
C ARG A 300 10.62 -1.82 36.66
N VAL A 301 9.56 -1.59 37.43
CA VAL A 301 8.17 -1.37 36.94
C VAL A 301 7.86 0.12 36.82
N HIS A 302 8.38 0.93 37.74
CA HIS A 302 8.21 2.39 37.78
C HIS A 302 9.58 3.09 37.77
N PRO A 303 10.24 3.16 36.60
CA PRO A 303 11.56 3.79 36.48
C PRO A 303 11.52 5.24 36.95
N GLN A 304 12.57 5.65 37.67
CA GLN A 304 12.79 7.02 38.15
C GLN A 304 11.75 7.55 39.14
N PHE A 305 10.81 6.73 39.64
CA PHE A 305 9.77 7.18 40.55
C PHE A 305 10.34 7.89 41.79
N PHE A 306 11.25 7.25 42.54
CA PHE A 306 11.82 7.83 43.75
C PHE A 306 12.61 9.10 43.45
N GLY A 307 13.39 9.10 42.37
CA GLY A 307 14.14 10.28 41.92
C GLY A 307 13.23 11.48 41.60
N ARG A 308 12.11 11.27 40.90
CA ARG A 308 11.13 12.34 40.59
C ARG A 308 10.46 12.86 41.85
N ILE A 309 9.97 11.97 42.71
CA ILE A 309 9.27 12.36 43.95
C ILE A 309 10.21 13.12 44.89
N GLN A 310 11.44 12.64 45.06
CA GLN A 310 12.41 13.26 45.97
C GLN A 310 12.90 14.62 45.45
N ALA A 311 12.94 14.82 44.12
CA ALA A 311 13.20 16.12 43.52
C ALA A 311 12.04 17.12 43.74
N MET A 312 10.79 16.66 43.62
CA MET A 312 9.60 17.51 43.83
C MET A 312 9.31 17.80 45.30
N TYR A 313 9.55 16.83 46.19
CA TYR A 313 9.25 16.93 47.62
C TYR A 313 10.44 16.50 48.49
N PRO A 314 11.47 17.36 48.63
CA PRO A 314 12.71 17.02 49.36
C PRO A 314 12.50 16.78 50.86
N SER A 315 11.38 17.24 51.44
CA SER A 315 11.03 17.10 52.86
C SER A 315 10.41 15.75 53.23
N LEU A 316 10.24 14.83 52.27
CA LEU A 316 9.72 13.50 52.53
C LEU A 316 10.80 12.62 53.18
N SER A 317 10.41 11.91 54.23
CA SER A 317 11.30 10.93 54.86
C SER A 317 11.36 9.64 54.05
N SER A 318 12.36 8.79 54.32
CA SER A 318 12.43 7.44 53.76
C SER A 318 11.16 6.63 54.00
N HIS A 319 10.55 6.75 55.19
CA HIS A 319 9.27 6.11 55.51
C HIS A 319 8.10 6.66 54.65
N ASP A 320 8.10 7.95 54.32
CA ASP A 320 7.05 8.52 53.46
C ASP A 320 7.18 8.02 52.02
N LEU A 321 8.41 7.92 51.50
CA LEU A 321 8.68 7.33 50.19
C LEU A 321 8.24 5.85 50.13
N ARG A 322 8.43 5.11 51.23
CA ARG A 322 7.93 3.73 51.40
C ARG A 322 6.43 3.64 51.22
N VAL A 323 5.70 4.42 52.01
CA VAL A 323 4.24 4.46 51.96
C VAL A 323 3.78 4.88 50.56
N MET A 324 4.45 5.84 49.93
CA MET A 324 4.07 6.34 48.61
C MET A 324 4.22 5.29 47.50
N ALA A 325 5.31 4.53 47.49
CA ALA A 325 5.51 3.46 46.51
C ALA A 325 4.45 2.35 46.67
N LEU A 326 4.12 1.98 47.90
CA LEU A 326 3.07 0.99 48.17
C LEU A 326 1.67 1.51 47.77
N LEU A 327 1.43 2.82 47.89
CA LEU A 327 0.21 3.45 47.39
C LEU A 327 0.16 3.52 45.86
N LYS A 328 1.29 3.80 45.19
CA LYS A 328 1.41 3.77 43.72
C LYS A 328 1.06 2.38 43.16
N MET A 329 1.31 1.35 43.95
CA MET A 329 0.90 -0.03 43.68
C MET A 329 -0.58 -0.35 43.99
N ASN A 330 -1.39 0.64 44.35
CA ASN A 330 -2.79 0.48 44.74
C ASN A 330 -3.02 -0.49 45.91
N LEU A 331 -2.05 -0.63 46.82
CA LEU A 331 -2.23 -1.45 48.02
C LEU A 331 -3.14 -0.75 49.03
N SER A 332 -4.01 -1.52 49.68
CA SER A 332 -4.90 -1.04 50.73
C SER A 332 -4.12 -0.69 52.00
N THR A 333 -4.70 0.17 52.86
CA THR A 333 -4.08 0.51 54.15
C THR A 333 -3.74 -0.72 55.01
N LYS A 334 -4.55 -1.79 54.90
CA LYS A 334 -4.29 -3.04 55.64
C LYS A 334 -3.07 -3.77 55.09
N GLU A 335 -2.91 -3.85 53.78
CA GLU A 335 -1.75 -4.47 53.13
C GLU A 335 -0.47 -3.65 53.38
N ILE A 336 -0.56 -2.33 53.28
CA ILE A 336 0.54 -1.41 53.62
C ILE A 336 1.00 -1.61 55.07
N ALA A 337 0.05 -1.69 56.01
CA ALA A 337 0.35 -1.95 57.41
C ALA A 337 1.07 -3.30 57.60
N GLY A 338 0.60 -4.34 56.91
CA GLY A 338 1.22 -5.67 56.94
C GLY A 338 2.64 -5.70 56.36
N LEU A 339 2.89 -4.98 55.27
CA LEU A 339 4.22 -4.90 54.64
C LEU A 339 5.21 -4.08 55.45
N LEU A 340 4.75 -2.98 56.06
CA LEU A 340 5.56 -2.14 56.92
C LEU A 340 5.68 -2.67 58.36
N GLY A 341 5.00 -3.78 58.70
CA GLY A 341 5.03 -4.35 60.06
C GLY A 341 4.48 -3.40 61.14
N ILE A 342 3.54 -2.52 60.77
CA ILE A 342 2.93 -1.53 61.67
C ILE A 342 1.43 -1.80 61.85
N SER A 343 0.80 -1.12 62.80
CA SER A 343 -0.66 -1.23 62.95
C SER A 343 -1.42 -0.54 61.80
N PRO A 344 -2.63 -1.00 61.42
CA PRO A 344 -3.48 -0.31 60.45
C PRO A 344 -3.74 1.16 60.80
N GLN A 345 -3.84 1.48 62.10
CA GLN A 345 -4.00 2.85 62.59
C GLN A 345 -2.76 3.70 62.31
N SER A 346 -1.57 3.12 62.48
CA SER A 346 -0.29 3.76 62.16
C SER A 346 -0.17 4.04 60.65
N ALA A 347 -0.62 3.10 59.81
CA ALA A 347 -0.64 3.29 58.35
C ALA A 347 -1.62 4.40 57.92
N ASN A 348 -2.82 4.47 58.51
CA ASN A 348 -3.75 5.58 58.28
C ASN A 348 -3.16 6.94 58.66
N THR A 349 -2.46 6.99 59.81
CA THR A 349 -1.78 8.20 60.27
C THR A 349 -0.66 8.61 59.29
N ALA A 350 0.10 7.65 58.77
CA ALA A 350 1.14 7.91 57.77
C ALA A 350 0.54 8.47 56.47
N ARG A 351 -0.55 7.90 55.96
CA ARG A 351 -1.28 8.42 54.78
C ARG A 351 -1.77 9.86 54.98
N TYR A 352 -2.34 10.16 56.15
CA TYR A 352 -2.78 11.52 56.49
C TYR A 352 -1.61 12.52 56.49
N ARG A 353 -0.47 12.14 57.10
CA ARG A 353 0.76 12.96 57.10
C ARG A 353 1.30 13.16 55.69
N LEU A 354 1.28 12.12 54.85
CA LEU A 354 1.67 12.20 53.44
C LEU A 354 0.85 13.26 52.71
N ARG A 355 -0.48 13.21 52.86
CA ARG A 355 -1.41 14.18 52.26
C ARG A 355 -1.05 15.63 52.64
N LYS A 356 -0.76 15.87 53.92
CA LYS A 356 -0.36 17.20 54.40
C LYS A 356 0.99 17.64 53.86
N ARG A 357 1.98 16.73 53.73
CA ARG A 357 3.30 17.05 53.16
C ARG A 357 3.26 17.29 51.65
N LEU A 358 2.34 16.63 50.94
CA LEU A 358 2.09 16.83 49.51
C LEU A 358 1.18 18.04 49.22
N GLN A 359 0.66 18.70 50.26
CA GLN A 359 -0.21 19.87 50.15
C GLN A 359 -1.50 19.63 49.35
N LEU A 360 -2.09 18.43 49.47
CA LEU A 360 -3.33 18.07 48.77
C LEU A 360 -4.57 18.62 49.50
N ASP A 361 -5.51 19.19 48.73
CA ASP A 361 -6.75 19.76 49.24
C ASP A 361 -7.76 18.69 49.65
N ALA A 362 -8.74 19.01 50.51
CA ALA A 362 -9.68 18.05 51.10
C ALA A 362 -10.38 17.15 50.06
N GLU A 363 -10.65 17.71 48.88
CA GLU A 363 -11.32 17.08 47.75
C GLU A 363 -10.39 16.18 46.90
N ASP A 364 -9.07 16.35 47.01
CA ASP A 364 -8.09 15.61 46.20
C ASP A 364 -7.83 14.20 46.74
N SER A 365 -7.97 13.19 45.86
CA SER A 365 -7.57 11.82 46.18
C SER A 365 -6.04 11.68 46.11
N LEU A 366 -5.45 11.17 47.19
CA LEU A 366 -4.02 10.83 47.27
C LEU A 366 -3.67 9.77 46.22
N GLU A 367 -4.55 8.80 45.98
CA GLU A 367 -4.40 7.76 44.97
C GLU A 367 -4.41 8.34 43.56
N ALA A 368 -5.36 9.23 43.24
CA ALA A 368 -5.44 9.87 41.93
C ALA A 368 -4.18 10.70 41.63
N PHE A 369 -3.71 11.48 42.61
CA PHE A 369 -2.47 12.25 42.51
C PHE A 369 -1.26 11.35 42.21
N LEU A 370 -1.17 10.21 42.91
CA LEU A 370 -0.09 9.25 42.71
C LEU A 370 -0.24 8.45 41.42
N GLN A 371 -1.42 8.30 40.83
CA GLN A 371 -1.58 7.62 39.54
C GLN A 371 -1.19 8.51 38.35
N LEU A 372 -1.44 9.83 38.44
CA LEU A 372 -1.18 10.82 37.40
C LEU A 372 0.31 11.22 37.27
N ASN A 373 1.09 11.15 38.36
CA ASN A 373 2.51 11.51 38.43
C ASN A 373 3.42 10.29 38.69
#